data_AF-A0A847NTN3-F1
#
_entry.id   AF-A0A847NTN3-F1
#
_cell.length_a   1.000
_cell.length_b   1.000
_cell.length_c   1.000
_cell.angle_alpha   90.00
_cell.angle_beta   90.00
_cell.angle_gamma   90.00
#
_symmetry.space_group_name_H-M   'P 1'
#
loop_
_entity.id
_entity.type
_entity.pdbx_description
1 polymer ?
#
loop_
_entity_poly.entity_id
_entity_poly.type
_entity_poly.pdbx_seq_one_letter_code
_entity_poly.pdbx_strand_id
1 'polypeptide(L)'
;MKKIKIKLNKKAKNMLIFFSILTIIVISATYAWYISLRQVYITSLDLRIDTNLNLLLSLDGKNWDNVVFIDEKTYNDPKNVYPENTNAWSEVGLIPMSTTGRIDLDASRLVLYQKIGMNTTAGGYRLLANRVSNYGATERLGYIAFDLFIKNFSSKKYTEEVDYLSEEAVYLGNSSIVKVAENGGVPNKGIENSVRVAFAIIGRISRMTDDVNQITSISCNHDGNGNSLIIDGTTGLCDKAIIWEPNDKIHTEGALRWFNSSCLKRFDQNIDLPTSYGSSCPPIKNNEYYPTYAIDYDIGEKDHVDIYDGARYNGYQGSGNFLKETKYFTDSDKVLSGLQRKAIFTLAPNSITKVRIYVYLEGQDIDNYEYAQDGKKISIEFGFTKDRFTEDEIVDGDADVGDDIWKPVITIDPDISEITIKQWDTLNLPVAKAIDKVGEINGEDITEDISSRIRIVNNVNMSIPGEYEVIYEASDWVGNFAEPVVIRVIVEENS
;
A
#
# COMPACT_ATOMS: atom_id res chain seq x y z
N MET A 1 27.50 53.02 50.09
CA MET A 1 26.63 52.68 48.94
C MET A 1 25.19 52.52 49.42
N LYS A 2 24.29 53.45 49.08
CA LYS A 2 22.84 53.33 49.35
C LYS A 2 22.24 52.38 48.31
N LYS A 3 21.70 51.23 48.73
CA LYS A 3 20.89 50.35 47.86
C LYS A 3 19.58 51.05 47.52
N ILE A 4 19.44 51.52 46.29
CA ILE A 4 18.17 52.05 45.76
C ILE A 4 17.22 50.86 45.60
N LYS A 5 16.23 50.73 46.48
CA LYS A 5 15.10 49.82 46.30
C LYS A 5 14.10 50.48 45.35
N ILE A 6 14.16 50.12 44.07
CA ILE A 6 13.15 50.51 43.09
C ILE A 6 11.85 49.77 43.44
N LYS A 7 10.88 50.45 44.03
CA LYS A 7 9.51 49.93 44.19
C LYS A 7 8.81 50.04 42.84
N LEU A 8 8.78 48.95 42.09
CA LEU A 8 7.93 48.83 40.90
C LEU A 8 6.46 49.02 41.31
N ASN A 9 5.78 49.98 40.68
CA ASN A 9 4.34 50.21 40.87
C ASN A 9 3.56 48.92 40.53
N LYS A 10 2.45 48.66 41.24
CA LYS A 10 1.55 47.51 41.02
C LYS A 10 1.18 47.33 39.53
N LYS A 11 0.99 48.43 38.79
CA LYS A 11 0.78 48.39 37.33
C LYS A 11 1.98 47.82 36.57
N ALA A 12 3.20 48.25 36.90
CA ALA A 12 4.41 47.76 36.25
C ALA A 12 4.67 46.28 36.59
N LYS A 13 4.39 45.85 37.83
CA LYS A 13 4.50 44.43 38.23
C LYS A 13 3.49 43.54 37.50
N ASN A 14 2.25 44.00 37.34
CA ASN A 14 1.22 43.29 36.57
C ASN A 14 1.56 43.24 35.08
N MET A 15 2.15 44.31 34.53
CA MET A 15 2.59 44.34 33.14
C MET A 15 3.74 43.36 32.89
N LEU A 16 4.69 43.28 33.82
CA LEU A 16 5.82 42.34 33.74
C LEU A 16 5.34 40.88 33.80
N ILE A 17 4.36 40.57 34.66
CA ILE A 17 3.73 39.25 34.72
C ILE A 17 2.98 38.94 33.42
N PHE A 18 2.22 39.90 32.89
CA PHE A 18 1.51 39.74 31.62
C PHE A 18 2.48 39.47 30.45
N PHE A 19 3.56 40.25 30.34
CA PHE A 19 4.58 40.01 29.32
C PHE A 19 5.27 38.66 29.50
N SER A 20 5.57 38.25 30.74
CA SER A 20 6.18 36.93 31.01
C SER A 20 5.27 35.78 30.57
N ILE A 21 3.97 35.87 30.86
CA ILE A 21 2.96 34.89 30.41
C ILE A 21 2.84 34.91 28.89
N LEU A 22 2.83 36.09 28.27
CA LEU A 22 2.78 36.24 26.82
C LEU A 22 4.01 35.63 26.15
N THR A 23 5.21 35.82 26.73
CA THR A 23 6.45 35.20 26.23
C THR A 23 6.39 33.68 26.34
N ILE A 24 5.87 33.14 27.46
CA ILE A 24 5.68 31.69 27.62
C ILE A 24 4.68 31.16 26.58
N ILE A 25 3.58 31.88 26.32
CA ILE A 25 2.59 31.51 25.31
C ILE A 25 3.22 31.54 23.91
N VAL A 26 3.99 32.58 23.56
CA VAL A 26 4.68 32.68 22.27
C VAL A 26 5.74 31.60 22.10
N ILE A 27 6.51 31.27 23.15
CA ILE A 27 7.47 30.16 23.15
C ILE A 27 6.74 28.83 22.97
N SER A 28 5.61 28.61 23.66
CA SER A 28 4.82 27.39 23.50
C SER A 28 4.18 27.27 22.11
N ALA A 29 3.75 28.38 21.52
CA ALA A 29 3.19 28.41 20.17
C ALA A 29 4.26 28.17 19.10
N THR A 30 5.46 28.74 19.25
CA THR A 30 6.60 28.45 18.36
C THR A 30 7.10 27.01 18.53
N TYR A 31 7.06 26.46 19.75
CA TYR A 31 7.42 25.06 20.00
C TYR A 31 6.39 24.06 19.45
N ALA A 32 5.09 24.40 19.50
CA ALA A 32 4.03 23.60 18.89
C ALA A 32 4.15 23.59 17.35
N TRP A 33 4.47 24.75 16.74
CA TRP A 33 4.74 24.86 15.31
C TRP A 33 5.99 24.05 14.87
N TYR A 34 6.99 23.91 15.75
CA TYR A 34 8.22 23.13 15.51
C TYR A 34 8.01 21.60 15.53
N ILE A 35 6.99 21.10 16.24
CA ILE A 35 6.70 19.65 16.35
C ILE A 35 5.79 19.16 15.22
N SER A 36 4.97 20.06 14.67
CA SER A 36 3.80 19.72 13.84
C SER A 36 4.14 19.16 12.44
N LEU A 37 5.25 19.57 11.83
CA LEU A 37 5.74 19.01 10.55
C LEU A 37 6.52 17.68 10.70
N ARG A 38 6.85 17.30 11.94
CA ARG A 38 7.52 16.03 12.26
C ARG A 38 6.52 14.91 12.56
N GLN A 39 5.27 15.24 12.83
CA GLN A 39 4.26 14.32 13.34
C GLN A 39 2.95 14.43 12.55
N VAL A 40 2.97 13.96 11.31
CA VAL A 40 1.72 13.63 10.60
C VAL A 40 1.44 12.16 10.85
N TYR A 41 0.36 11.82 11.56
CA TYR A 41 0.01 10.43 11.85
C TYR A 41 -1.39 10.02 11.40
N ILE A 42 -1.50 8.76 11.00
CA ILE A 42 -2.79 8.09 10.70
C ILE A 42 -3.04 7.02 11.75
N THR A 43 -4.15 7.13 12.47
CA THR A 43 -4.47 6.35 13.68
C THR A 43 -4.98 4.93 13.43
N SER A 44 -5.38 4.58 12.21
CA SER A 44 -5.72 3.20 11.84
C SER A 44 -5.80 3.02 10.32
N LEU A 45 -5.61 1.78 9.88
CA LEU A 45 -5.66 1.35 8.49
C LEU A 45 -6.48 0.05 8.41
N ASP A 46 -7.28 -0.11 7.37
CA ASP A 46 -7.86 -1.39 6.99
C ASP A 46 -7.27 -1.76 5.62
N LEU A 47 -6.71 -2.96 5.48
CA LEU A 47 -6.03 -3.40 4.25
C LEU A 47 -6.65 -4.69 3.70
N ARG A 48 -7.23 -4.55 2.50
CA ARG A 48 -7.79 -5.65 1.72
C ARG A 48 -6.95 -5.86 0.46
N ILE A 49 -6.56 -7.10 0.23
CA ILE A 49 -5.82 -7.50 -0.96
C ILE A 49 -6.62 -8.56 -1.69
N ASP A 50 -6.86 -8.35 -2.97
CA ASP A 50 -7.57 -9.30 -3.82
C ASP A 50 -6.76 -9.68 -5.06
N THR A 51 -7.03 -10.86 -5.60
CA THR A 51 -6.55 -11.24 -6.92
C THR A 51 -7.65 -11.85 -7.76
N ASN A 52 -7.45 -11.84 -9.07
CA ASN A 52 -8.26 -12.60 -10.00
C ASN A 52 -7.57 -13.89 -10.47
N LEU A 53 -8.13 -14.52 -11.52
CA LEU A 53 -7.72 -15.81 -12.09
C LEU A 53 -6.19 -15.99 -12.15
N ASN A 54 -5.70 -17.16 -11.76
CA ASN A 54 -4.30 -17.60 -11.81
C ASN A 54 -3.33 -17.03 -10.75
N LEU A 55 -3.82 -16.25 -9.79
CA LEU A 55 -3.06 -15.84 -8.60
C LEU A 55 -3.78 -16.28 -7.32
N LEU A 56 -3.02 -16.76 -6.34
CA LEU A 56 -3.47 -16.92 -4.95
C LEU A 56 -2.50 -16.19 -4.01
N LEU A 57 -3.03 -15.75 -2.89
CA LEU A 57 -2.35 -14.98 -1.86
C LEU A 57 -2.24 -15.79 -0.57
N SER A 58 -1.19 -15.53 0.20
CA SER A 58 -1.00 -16.12 1.53
C SER A 58 -0.14 -15.21 2.41
N LEU A 59 -0.41 -15.19 3.71
CA LEU A 59 0.41 -14.52 4.71
C LEU A 59 1.30 -15.48 5.51
N ASP A 60 1.09 -16.80 5.38
CA ASP A 60 1.81 -17.84 6.11
C ASP A 60 2.51 -18.86 5.19
N GLY A 61 2.37 -18.73 3.87
CA GLY A 61 2.92 -19.66 2.88
C GLY A 61 2.19 -21.01 2.82
N LYS A 62 1.10 -21.18 3.56
CA LYS A 62 0.38 -22.45 3.72
C LYS A 62 -1.09 -22.36 3.32
N ASN A 63 -1.80 -21.36 3.84
CA ASN A 63 -3.20 -21.11 3.55
C ASN A 63 -3.28 -20.12 2.39
N TRP A 64 -3.95 -20.52 1.30
CA TRP A 64 -3.99 -19.79 0.04
C TRP A 64 -5.41 -19.39 -0.29
N ASP A 65 -5.61 -18.11 -0.59
CA ASP A 65 -6.92 -17.51 -0.88
C ASP A 65 -6.78 -16.48 -2.02
N ASN A 66 -7.86 -16.08 -2.67
CA ASN A 66 -7.86 -14.96 -3.60
C ASN A 66 -8.08 -13.62 -2.90
N VAL A 67 -8.47 -13.63 -1.61
CA VAL A 67 -8.59 -12.42 -0.80
C VAL A 67 -7.87 -12.60 0.53
N VAL A 68 -7.08 -11.60 0.92
CA VAL A 68 -6.43 -11.53 2.23
C VAL A 68 -6.83 -10.22 2.90
N PHE A 69 -7.15 -10.31 4.18
CA PHE A 69 -7.41 -9.17 5.05
C PHE A 69 -6.33 -9.08 6.11
N ILE A 70 -5.85 -7.87 6.35
CA ILE A 70 -4.90 -7.58 7.42
C ILE A 70 -5.24 -6.24 8.05
N ASP A 71 -5.26 -6.24 9.38
CA ASP A 71 -5.55 -5.07 10.21
C ASP A 71 -4.68 -5.07 11.47
N GLU A 72 -4.85 -4.06 12.30
CA GLU A 72 -4.14 -3.90 13.57
C GLU A 72 -4.25 -5.13 14.50
N LYS A 73 -5.32 -5.92 14.39
CA LYS A 73 -5.56 -7.07 15.28
C LYS A 73 -5.05 -8.38 14.69
N THR A 74 -5.00 -8.47 13.36
CA THR A 74 -4.74 -9.73 12.63
C THR A 74 -3.34 -9.79 12.02
N TYR A 75 -2.61 -8.67 11.92
CA TYR A 75 -1.29 -8.61 11.26
C TYR A 75 -0.23 -9.57 11.78
N ASN A 76 -0.37 -10.01 13.03
CA ASN A 76 0.53 -10.97 13.66
C ASN A 76 -0.24 -12.09 14.39
N ASP A 77 -1.48 -12.39 13.97
CA ASP A 77 -2.24 -13.51 14.52
C ASP A 77 -1.59 -14.85 14.07
N PRO A 78 -1.10 -15.70 14.99
CA PRO A 78 -0.45 -16.97 14.65
C PRO A 78 -1.32 -17.95 13.84
N LYS A 79 -2.62 -17.70 13.71
CA LYS A 79 -3.52 -18.47 12.83
C LYS A 79 -3.41 -18.07 11.36
N ASN A 80 -2.98 -16.84 11.09
CA ASN A 80 -2.98 -16.23 9.76
C ASN A 80 -1.56 -15.96 9.23
N VAL A 81 -0.56 -15.86 10.11
CA VAL A 81 0.85 -15.61 9.75
C VAL A 81 1.78 -16.70 10.27
N TYR A 82 2.97 -16.80 9.68
CA TYR A 82 3.98 -17.78 10.08
C TYR A 82 4.76 -17.34 11.35
N PRO A 83 5.25 -18.25 12.22
CA PRO A 83 5.77 -17.90 13.56
C PRO A 83 6.93 -16.89 13.60
N GLU A 84 7.85 -16.96 12.65
CA GLU A 84 9.05 -16.11 12.59
C GLU A 84 8.87 -14.88 11.69
N ASN A 85 7.62 -14.52 11.39
CA ASN A 85 7.35 -13.34 10.60
C ASN A 85 7.84 -12.07 11.30
N THR A 86 8.22 -11.09 10.50
CA THR A 86 8.64 -9.78 11.01
C THR A 86 7.63 -8.70 10.62
N ASN A 87 6.36 -9.07 10.56
CA ASN A 87 5.28 -8.14 10.25
C ASN A 87 5.21 -7.07 11.35
N ALA A 88 4.93 -5.84 10.96
CA ALA A 88 4.79 -4.72 11.86
C ALA A 88 3.59 -3.88 11.50
N TRP A 89 2.87 -3.50 12.54
CA TRP A 89 1.77 -2.57 12.47
C TRP A 89 2.01 -1.43 13.45
N SER A 90 1.97 -0.19 12.97
CA SER A 90 2.26 0.97 13.81
C SER A 90 1.01 1.40 14.59
N GLU A 91 0.89 0.97 15.85
CA GLU A 91 -0.19 1.40 16.78
C GLU A 91 -0.19 2.92 17.03
N VAL A 92 0.97 3.57 16.90
CA VAL A 92 1.12 5.03 17.01
C VAL A 92 0.77 5.77 15.71
N GLY A 93 0.40 5.01 14.68
CA GLY A 93 0.09 5.49 13.34
C GLY A 93 1.28 5.56 12.39
N LEU A 94 0.99 5.82 11.11
CA LEU A 94 2.03 6.03 10.09
C LEU A 94 2.74 7.36 10.37
N ILE A 95 4.06 7.43 10.32
CA ILE A 95 4.81 8.69 10.39
C ILE A 95 5.46 8.97 9.03
N PRO A 96 5.82 10.24 8.73
CA PRO A 96 6.45 10.56 7.46
C PRO A 96 7.80 9.84 7.30
N MET A 97 7.85 8.94 6.32
CA MET A 97 9.03 8.22 5.87
C MET A 97 9.39 8.65 4.45
N SER A 98 10.57 8.27 3.98
CA SER A 98 10.97 8.51 2.59
C SER A 98 11.85 7.39 2.10
N THR A 99 11.72 7.03 0.84
CA THR A 99 12.58 6.02 0.22
C THR A 99 12.64 6.21 -1.29
N THR A 100 13.78 5.82 -1.85
CA THR A 100 13.94 5.68 -3.29
C THR A 100 13.56 4.29 -3.80
N GLY A 101 13.05 3.39 -2.95
CA GLY A 101 12.74 2.00 -3.31
C GLY A 101 13.91 1.02 -3.15
N ARG A 102 15.07 1.47 -2.66
CA ARG A 102 16.23 0.59 -2.50
C ARG A 102 15.97 -0.49 -1.45
N ILE A 103 16.38 -1.72 -1.73
CA ILE A 103 16.32 -2.84 -0.79
C ILE A 103 17.70 -3.06 -0.16
N ASP A 104 17.74 -3.27 1.15
CA ASP A 104 18.90 -3.79 1.87
C ASP A 104 18.95 -5.30 1.62
N LEU A 105 19.99 -5.74 0.90
CA LEU A 105 20.07 -7.11 0.40
C LEU A 105 20.31 -8.12 1.53
N ASP A 106 21.05 -7.75 2.57
CA ASP A 106 21.32 -8.63 3.72
C ASP A 106 20.05 -8.78 4.59
N ALA A 107 19.34 -7.67 4.82
CA ALA A 107 18.13 -7.68 5.64
C ALA A 107 16.86 -8.11 4.89
N SER A 108 16.90 -8.13 3.55
CA SER A 108 15.71 -8.30 2.69
C SER A 108 14.59 -7.30 2.98
N ARG A 109 14.96 -6.02 3.19
CA ARG A 109 14.03 -4.97 3.64
C ARG A 109 14.20 -3.66 2.88
N LEU A 110 13.10 -2.94 2.73
CA LEU A 110 13.10 -1.62 2.13
C LEU A 110 13.93 -0.66 2.99
N VAL A 111 14.83 0.08 2.36
CA VAL A 111 15.59 1.14 3.02
C VAL A 111 14.72 2.38 3.14
N LEU A 112 14.37 2.71 4.38
CA LEU A 112 13.56 3.89 4.71
C LEU A 112 14.42 4.93 5.41
N TYR A 113 14.09 6.21 5.20
CA TYR A 113 14.62 7.34 5.93
C TYR A 113 13.48 8.04 6.66
N GLN A 114 13.76 8.51 7.88
CA GLN A 114 12.81 9.29 8.67
C GLN A 114 13.35 10.71 8.89
N LYS A 115 12.45 11.69 8.92
CA LYS A 115 12.80 13.07 9.30
C LYS A 115 13.15 13.12 10.79
N ILE A 116 14.34 13.61 11.13
CA ILE A 116 14.77 13.76 12.52
C ILE A 116 14.66 15.19 13.04
N GLY A 117 14.64 16.18 12.14
CA GLY A 117 14.49 17.57 12.49
C GLY A 117 14.18 18.44 11.27
N MET A 118 13.40 19.49 11.50
CA MET A 118 13.18 20.55 10.55
C MET A 118 13.36 21.88 11.25
N ASN A 119 14.05 22.82 10.62
CA ASN A 119 14.16 24.19 11.13
C ASN A 119 13.86 25.17 10.01
N THR A 120 13.27 26.31 10.32
CA THR A 120 12.91 27.31 9.31
C THR A 120 14.15 27.80 8.57
N THR A 121 14.05 27.87 7.25
CA THR A 121 14.96 28.63 6.39
C THR A 121 14.20 29.83 5.83
N ALA A 122 14.87 30.71 5.09
CA ALA A 122 14.18 31.80 4.43
C ALA A 122 13.22 31.33 3.32
N GLY A 123 13.42 30.13 2.74
CA GLY A 123 12.61 29.61 1.63
C GLY A 123 11.94 28.27 1.86
N GLY A 124 11.72 27.90 3.12
CA GLY A 124 11.07 26.66 3.50
C GLY A 124 11.61 26.15 4.83
N TYR A 125 12.14 24.92 4.81
CA TYR A 125 12.64 24.26 6.00
C TYR A 125 13.88 23.46 5.68
N ARG A 126 14.89 23.59 6.53
CA ARG A 126 16.04 22.68 6.58
C ARG A 126 15.52 21.27 6.82
N LEU A 127 15.98 20.32 6.03
CA LEU A 127 15.66 18.91 6.18
C LEU A 127 16.82 18.18 6.85
N LEU A 128 16.56 17.47 7.95
CA LEU A 128 17.48 16.50 8.56
C LEU A 128 16.82 15.13 8.55
N ALA A 129 17.57 14.09 8.21
CA ALA A 129 17.04 12.74 8.11
C ALA A 129 18.09 11.68 8.42
N ASN A 130 17.63 10.54 8.94
CA ASN A 130 18.46 9.37 9.17
C ASN A 130 17.77 8.12 8.63
N ARG A 131 18.58 7.14 8.20
CA ARG A 131 18.13 5.81 7.86
C ARG A 131 17.40 5.20 9.07
N VAL A 132 16.21 4.66 8.82
CA VAL A 132 15.46 3.87 9.79
C VAL A 132 16.25 2.59 10.08
N SER A 133 16.46 2.29 11.35
CA SER A 133 17.16 1.07 11.78
C SER A 133 16.22 -0.14 11.71
N ASN A 134 15.83 -0.51 10.48
CA ASN A 134 14.95 -1.64 10.20
C ASN A 134 15.68 -2.85 9.62
N TYR A 135 16.99 -2.96 9.78
CA TYR A 135 17.81 -4.06 9.26
C TYR A 135 18.12 -5.16 10.30
N GLY A 136 17.54 -5.07 11.50
CA GLY A 136 17.70 -6.07 12.57
C GLY A 136 16.56 -7.10 12.60
N ALA A 137 16.46 -7.87 13.69
CA ALA A 137 15.42 -8.91 13.83
C ALA A 137 13.99 -8.36 13.74
N THR A 138 13.73 -7.13 14.18
CA THR A 138 12.39 -6.52 14.17
C THR A 138 12.35 -5.30 13.24
N GLU A 139 11.17 -5.03 12.66
CA GLU A 139 10.88 -3.75 12.02
C GLU A 139 10.77 -2.61 13.06
N ARG A 140 10.77 -1.37 12.61
CA ARG A 140 10.54 -0.19 13.45
C ARG A 140 9.09 0.27 13.33
N LEU A 141 8.60 0.97 14.35
CA LEU A 141 7.27 1.61 14.31
C LEU A 141 7.30 2.83 13.39
N GLY A 142 6.12 3.24 12.91
CA GLY A 142 5.93 4.41 12.04
C GLY A 142 5.55 4.07 10.59
N TYR A 143 5.52 2.81 10.21
CA TYR A 143 4.99 2.30 8.95
C TYR A 143 4.39 0.93 9.19
N ILE A 144 3.73 0.39 8.18
CA ILE A 144 3.26 -0.99 8.18
C ILE A 144 4.17 -1.78 7.25
N ALA A 145 4.54 -2.98 7.66
CA ALA A 145 5.32 -3.91 6.85
C ALA A 145 4.80 -5.33 7.05
N PHE A 146 4.59 -6.08 5.99
CA PHE A 146 4.22 -7.49 6.08
C PHE A 146 4.65 -8.26 4.85
N ASP A 147 4.84 -9.57 5.01
CA ASP A 147 5.11 -10.45 3.88
C ASP A 147 3.80 -10.95 3.26
N LEU A 148 3.75 -10.88 1.93
CA LEU A 148 2.70 -11.47 1.11
C LEU A 148 3.35 -12.48 0.17
N PHE A 149 2.87 -13.72 0.21
CA PHE A 149 3.24 -14.74 -0.76
C PHE A 149 2.21 -14.76 -1.88
N ILE A 150 2.69 -14.60 -3.11
CA ILE A 150 1.86 -14.64 -4.32
C ILE A 150 2.18 -15.92 -5.08
N LYS A 151 1.21 -16.80 -5.20
CA LYS A 151 1.30 -18.05 -5.95
C LYS A 151 0.72 -17.86 -7.34
N ASN A 152 1.57 -17.96 -8.36
CA ASN A 152 1.22 -17.82 -9.76
C ASN A 152 1.11 -19.19 -10.44
N PHE A 153 -0.07 -19.54 -10.95
CA PHE A 153 -0.38 -20.88 -11.49
C PHE A 153 -0.83 -20.90 -12.95
N SER A 154 -0.59 -19.83 -13.71
CA SER A 154 -0.98 -19.67 -15.12
C SER A 154 -0.31 -20.63 -16.10
N SER A 155 0.81 -21.27 -15.75
CA SER A 155 1.56 -22.17 -16.64
C SER A 155 2.15 -23.36 -15.88
N LYS A 156 2.62 -24.38 -16.62
CA LYS A 156 3.21 -25.61 -16.08
C LYS A 156 4.73 -25.55 -15.91
N LYS A 157 5.40 -24.55 -16.50
CA LYS A 157 6.87 -24.45 -16.48
C LYS A 157 7.32 -23.38 -15.48
N TYR A 158 8.24 -23.74 -14.60
CA TYR A 158 8.99 -22.84 -13.73
C TYR A 158 10.46 -22.83 -14.16
N THR A 159 11.13 -21.68 -14.04
CA THR A 159 12.56 -21.53 -14.26
C THR A 159 13.18 -20.79 -13.08
N GLU A 160 14.26 -21.34 -12.54
CA GLU A 160 14.96 -20.77 -11.39
C GLU A 160 15.78 -19.54 -11.81
N GLU A 161 16.36 -19.57 -13.01
CA GLU A 161 17.11 -18.44 -13.54
C GLU A 161 16.21 -17.22 -13.74
N VAL A 162 16.77 -16.04 -13.45
CA VAL A 162 16.09 -14.76 -13.65
C VAL A 162 16.11 -14.41 -15.14
N ASP A 163 14.94 -14.45 -15.76
CA ASP A 163 14.69 -13.96 -17.11
C ASP A 163 13.34 -13.24 -17.16
N TYR A 164 13.36 -11.92 -16.99
CA TYR A 164 12.15 -11.08 -16.99
C TYR A 164 11.37 -11.15 -18.32
N LEU A 165 11.99 -11.56 -19.44
CA LEU A 165 11.28 -11.73 -20.70
C LEU A 165 10.35 -12.95 -20.70
N SER A 166 10.60 -13.90 -19.79
CA SER A 166 9.80 -15.10 -19.59
C SER A 166 8.73 -14.94 -18.50
N GLU A 167 8.73 -13.80 -17.80
CA GLU A 167 7.79 -13.51 -16.73
C GLU A 167 6.48 -12.94 -17.26
N GLU A 168 5.45 -13.05 -16.45
CA GLU A 168 4.10 -12.63 -16.78
C GLU A 168 3.77 -11.33 -16.06
N ALA A 169 3.19 -10.39 -16.80
CA ALA A 169 2.78 -9.10 -16.26
C ALA A 169 1.71 -9.27 -15.17
N VAL A 170 1.87 -8.49 -14.11
CA VAL A 170 0.85 -8.24 -13.09
C VAL A 170 0.50 -6.77 -13.14
N TYR A 171 -0.79 -6.51 -13.11
CA TYR A 171 -1.37 -5.17 -13.12
C TYR A 171 -2.03 -4.90 -11.78
N LEU A 172 -2.00 -3.64 -11.37
CA LEU A 172 -2.81 -3.18 -10.25
C LEU A 172 -4.26 -3.04 -10.74
N GLY A 173 -5.21 -3.64 -10.02
CA GLY A 173 -6.64 -3.62 -10.38
C GLY A 173 -7.23 -2.23 -10.24
N ASN A 174 -8.25 -1.89 -11.04
CA ASN A 174 -8.88 -0.56 -11.00
C ASN A 174 -9.55 -0.27 -9.65
N SER A 175 -10.03 -1.31 -8.96
CA SER A 175 -10.53 -1.28 -7.58
C SER A 175 -9.49 -0.83 -6.54
N SER A 176 -8.19 -0.87 -6.88
CA SER A 176 -7.14 -0.47 -5.95
C SER A 176 -7.24 1.02 -5.64
N ILE A 177 -7.47 1.36 -4.37
CA ILE A 177 -7.73 2.73 -3.94
C ILE A 177 -7.15 2.99 -2.56
N VAL A 178 -6.70 4.22 -2.36
CA VAL A 178 -6.44 4.78 -1.03
C VAL A 178 -7.40 5.93 -0.81
N LYS A 179 -8.23 5.82 0.23
CA LYS A 179 -9.23 6.83 0.60
C LYS A 179 -9.21 7.11 2.10
N VAL A 180 -9.76 8.25 2.50
CA VAL A 180 -10.13 8.47 3.90
C VAL A 180 -11.18 7.44 4.30
N ALA A 181 -11.02 6.83 5.47
CA ALA A 181 -11.98 5.84 5.95
C ALA A 181 -13.32 6.51 6.30
N GLU A 182 -14.43 5.87 5.90
CA GLU A 182 -15.79 6.40 6.12
C GLU A 182 -16.11 6.57 7.61
N ASN A 183 -15.60 5.66 8.45
CA ASN A 183 -15.75 5.71 9.89
C ASN A 183 -14.46 6.22 10.54
N GLY A 184 -14.53 7.38 11.21
CA GLY A 184 -13.42 7.94 11.98
C GLY A 184 -12.41 8.75 11.17
N GLY A 185 -12.48 8.73 9.85
CA GLY A 185 -11.71 9.60 8.97
C GLY A 185 -12.34 10.99 8.78
N VAL A 186 -11.54 11.99 8.40
CA VAL A 186 -11.99 13.34 8.09
C VAL A 186 -11.63 13.67 6.62
N PRO A 187 -12.62 13.84 5.73
CA PRO A 187 -12.35 14.06 4.31
C PRO A 187 -11.73 15.43 4.04
N ASN A 188 -11.15 15.59 2.83
CA ASN A 188 -10.57 16.84 2.31
C ASN A 188 -9.36 17.37 3.07
N LYS A 189 -8.67 16.52 3.82
CA LYS A 189 -7.41 16.86 4.51
C LYS A 189 -6.17 16.52 3.68
N GLY A 190 -6.29 15.59 2.73
CA GLY A 190 -5.27 15.29 1.72
C GLY A 190 -4.24 14.26 2.16
N ILE A 191 -4.41 13.68 3.35
CA ILE A 191 -3.44 12.72 3.89
C ILE A 191 -3.36 11.44 3.07
N GLU A 192 -4.48 11.04 2.48
CA GLU A 192 -4.61 9.90 1.58
C GLU A 192 -3.76 10.04 0.30
N ASN A 193 -3.41 11.28 -0.08
CA ASN A 193 -2.58 11.56 -1.26
C ASN A 193 -1.09 11.35 -0.98
N SER A 194 -0.66 11.47 0.29
CA SER A 194 0.73 11.24 0.69
C SER A 194 1.05 9.78 1.03
N VAL A 195 0.07 8.89 0.98
CA VAL A 195 0.28 7.47 1.23
C VAL A 195 1.08 6.86 0.09
N ARG A 196 1.99 5.94 0.40
CA ARG A 196 2.67 5.10 -0.57
C ARG A 196 2.57 3.64 -0.17
N VAL A 197 2.42 2.78 -1.17
CA VAL A 197 2.48 1.32 -1.01
C VAL A 197 3.67 0.81 -1.81
N ALA A 198 4.69 0.31 -1.14
CA ALA A 198 5.87 -0.26 -1.79
C ALA A 198 5.82 -1.78 -1.82
N PHE A 199 6.12 -2.35 -2.98
CA PHE A 199 6.20 -3.77 -3.26
C PHE A 199 7.67 -4.15 -3.44
N ALA A 200 8.29 -4.69 -2.38
CA ALA A 200 9.64 -5.22 -2.42
C ALA A 200 9.59 -6.69 -2.85
N ILE A 201 9.96 -6.99 -4.10
CA ILE A 201 9.99 -8.35 -4.63
C ILE A 201 11.25 -9.04 -4.12
N ILE A 202 11.12 -9.88 -3.10
CA ILE A 202 12.27 -10.42 -2.35
C ILE A 202 12.91 -11.59 -3.10
N GLY A 203 12.10 -12.55 -3.51
CA GLY A 203 12.57 -13.77 -4.15
C GLY A 203 11.42 -14.69 -4.51
N ARG A 204 11.74 -15.81 -5.11
CA ARG A 204 10.76 -16.79 -5.59
C ARG A 204 11.25 -18.23 -5.48
N ILE A 205 10.31 -19.15 -5.49
CA ILE A 205 10.53 -20.59 -5.56
C ILE A 205 9.46 -21.23 -6.48
N SER A 206 9.65 -22.49 -6.84
CA SER A 206 8.65 -23.28 -7.56
C SER A 206 7.31 -23.27 -6.84
N ARG A 207 6.20 -23.14 -7.59
CA ARG A 207 4.84 -23.27 -7.04
C ARG A 207 4.59 -24.64 -6.40
N MET A 208 5.31 -25.66 -6.86
CA MET A 208 5.14 -27.03 -6.40
C MET A 208 5.76 -27.26 -5.02
N THR A 209 6.49 -26.30 -4.46
CA THR A 209 7.02 -26.39 -3.10
C THR A 209 5.87 -26.38 -2.09
N ASP A 210 5.85 -27.40 -1.24
CA ASP A 210 4.92 -27.59 -0.13
C ASP A 210 5.57 -27.39 1.25
N ASP A 211 6.91 -27.32 1.31
CA ASP A 211 7.65 -26.96 2.52
C ASP A 211 7.46 -25.48 2.85
N VAL A 212 6.61 -25.23 3.84
CA VAL A 212 6.29 -23.89 4.37
C VAL A 212 7.54 -23.18 4.90
N ASN A 213 8.53 -23.91 5.44
CA ASN A 213 9.74 -23.27 5.95
C ASN A 213 10.58 -22.71 4.79
N GLN A 214 10.69 -23.44 3.68
CA GLN A 214 11.36 -22.92 2.49
C GLN A 214 10.65 -21.68 1.95
N ILE A 215 9.31 -21.73 1.81
CA ILE A 215 8.50 -20.59 1.33
C ILE A 215 8.68 -19.36 2.22
N THR A 216 8.56 -19.51 3.54
CA THR A 216 8.60 -18.38 4.47
C THR A 216 10.00 -17.79 4.65
N SER A 217 11.04 -18.61 4.44
CA SER A 217 12.44 -18.21 4.50
C SER A 217 12.99 -17.51 3.25
N ILE A 218 12.18 -17.33 2.18
CA ILE A 218 12.62 -16.63 0.96
C ILE A 218 13.24 -15.28 1.33
N SER A 219 14.43 -15.03 0.78
CA SER A 219 15.24 -13.84 1.02
C SER A 219 15.92 -13.37 -0.27
N CYS A 220 16.60 -12.23 -0.22
CA CYS A 220 17.28 -11.66 -1.39
C CYS A 220 18.37 -12.54 -1.99
N ASN A 221 18.92 -13.52 -1.26
CA ASN A 221 19.98 -14.45 -1.67
C ASN A 221 20.94 -13.84 -2.69
N HIS A 222 22.01 -13.17 -2.25
CA HIS A 222 22.96 -12.51 -3.15
C HIS A 222 24.41 -12.92 -2.90
N ASP A 223 25.26 -12.78 -3.92
CA ASP A 223 26.70 -12.92 -3.77
C ASP A 223 27.34 -11.65 -3.17
N GLY A 224 28.65 -11.69 -2.91
CA GLY A 224 29.40 -10.54 -2.39
C GLY A 224 29.46 -9.33 -3.33
N ASN A 225 28.96 -9.45 -4.57
CA ASN A 225 28.87 -8.37 -5.55
C ASN A 225 27.42 -7.87 -5.74
N GLY A 226 26.45 -8.44 -5.00
CA GLY A 226 25.03 -8.08 -5.09
C GLY A 226 24.28 -8.76 -6.23
N ASN A 227 24.84 -9.79 -6.86
CA ASN A 227 24.12 -10.57 -7.88
C ASN A 227 23.22 -11.62 -7.22
N SER A 228 22.02 -11.83 -7.78
CA SER A 228 21.08 -12.88 -7.39
C SER A 228 21.71 -14.28 -7.38
N LEU A 229 21.41 -15.05 -6.34
CA LEU A 229 21.77 -16.45 -6.18
C LEU A 229 20.53 -17.34 -6.12
N ILE A 230 20.73 -18.59 -6.52
CA ILE A 230 19.77 -19.68 -6.32
C ILE A 230 20.32 -20.56 -5.19
N ILE A 231 19.55 -20.70 -4.11
CA ILE A 231 19.89 -21.52 -2.94
C ILE A 231 18.69 -22.42 -2.65
N ASP A 232 18.90 -23.74 -2.68
CA ASP A 232 17.85 -24.74 -2.43
C ASP A 232 16.57 -24.51 -3.26
N GLY A 233 16.73 -24.17 -4.55
CA GLY A 233 15.63 -23.87 -5.48
C GLY A 233 14.97 -22.49 -5.30
N THR A 234 15.43 -21.69 -4.33
CA THR A 234 14.98 -20.32 -4.09
C THR A 234 15.87 -19.32 -4.80
N THR A 235 15.27 -18.55 -5.71
CA THR A 235 15.94 -17.46 -6.44
C THR A 235 15.74 -16.14 -5.72
N GLY A 236 16.83 -15.47 -5.35
CA GLY A 236 16.81 -14.10 -4.83
C GLY A 236 16.62 -13.05 -5.93
N LEU A 237 15.78 -12.04 -5.70
CA LEU A 237 15.48 -10.99 -6.70
C LEU A 237 15.95 -9.62 -6.20
N CYS A 238 15.25 -9.04 -5.21
CA CYS A 238 15.60 -7.80 -4.52
C CYS A 238 16.07 -6.62 -5.39
N ASP A 239 15.50 -6.50 -6.58
CA ASP A 239 15.54 -5.26 -7.36
C ASP A 239 14.91 -4.10 -6.59
N LYS A 240 15.11 -2.88 -7.08
CA LYS A 240 14.46 -1.70 -6.54
C LYS A 240 12.93 -1.91 -6.47
N ALA A 241 12.37 -1.73 -5.28
CA ALA A 241 10.95 -1.88 -5.00
C ALA A 241 10.11 -0.95 -5.88
N ILE A 242 8.96 -1.47 -6.31
CA ILE A 242 7.97 -0.68 -7.04
C ILE A 242 7.10 0.03 -6.01
N ILE A 243 6.91 1.34 -6.16
CA ILE A 243 6.15 2.15 -5.21
C ILE A 243 4.94 2.70 -5.92
N TRP A 244 3.75 2.37 -5.42
CA TRP A 244 2.50 2.94 -5.86
C TRP A 244 2.19 4.24 -5.12
N GLU A 245 1.94 5.28 -5.92
CA GLU A 245 1.42 6.58 -5.53
C GLU A 245 -0.07 6.69 -5.94
N PRO A 246 -1.00 6.50 -5.00
CA PRO A 246 -2.41 6.78 -5.22
C PRO A 246 -2.65 8.29 -5.32
N ASN A 247 -3.74 8.69 -5.99
CA ASN A 247 -4.20 10.07 -6.05
C ASN A 247 -3.16 11.08 -6.57
N ASP A 248 -2.29 10.65 -7.49
CA ASP A 248 -1.07 11.36 -7.93
C ASP A 248 -1.25 12.79 -8.49
N LYS A 249 -2.48 13.14 -8.86
CA LYS A 249 -2.85 14.46 -9.37
C LYS A 249 -3.72 15.27 -8.40
N ILE A 250 -4.18 14.68 -7.31
CA ILE A 250 -5.14 15.31 -6.41
C ILE A 250 -4.35 16.02 -5.30
N HIS A 251 -4.58 17.32 -5.17
CA HIS A 251 -3.97 18.14 -4.14
C HIS A 251 -5.03 18.98 -3.42
N THR A 252 -5.00 18.96 -2.09
CA THR A 252 -5.96 19.76 -1.32
C THR A 252 -5.62 21.25 -1.36
N GLU A 253 -6.63 22.11 -1.22
CA GLU A 253 -6.40 23.55 -1.16
C GLU A 253 -5.44 23.93 -0.01
N GLY A 254 -5.49 23.21 1.11
CA GLY A 254 -4.57 23.39 2.24
C GLY A 254 -3.12 23.14 1.86
N ALA A 255 -2.82 22.00 1.22
CA ALA A 255 -1.49 21.66 0.73
C ALA A 255 -0.98 22.68 -0.29
N LEU A 256 -1.81 23.04 -1.27
CA LEU A 256 -1.48 24.04 -2.30
C LEU A 256 -1.15 25.41 -1.69
N ARG A 257 -2.00 25.90 -0.78
CA ARG A 257 -1.76 27.18 -0.08
C ARG A 257 -0.49 27.14 0.76
N TRP A 258 -0.24 26.01 1.43
CA TRP A 258 0.97 25.82 2.23
C TRP A 258 2.22 25.94 1.37
N PHE A 259 2.36 25.11 0.33
CA PHE A 259 3.51 25.13 -0.57
C PHE A 259 3.72 26.52 -1.21
N ASN A 260 2.65 27.11 -1.75
CA ASN A 260 2.72 28.40 -2.44
C ASN A 260 3.10 29.55 -1.49
N SER A 261 2.90 29.39 -0.18
CA SER A 261 3.26 30.37 0.84
C SER A 261 4.65 30.15 1.43
N SER A 262 5.14 28.91 1.47
CA SER A 262 6.40 28.54 2.14
C SER A 262 7.59 28.43 1.19
N CYS A 263 7.38 28.05 -0.08
CA CYS A 263 8.47 27.78 -1.02
C CYS A 263 8.99 29.06 -1.68
N LEU A 264 10.30 29.31 -1.56
CA LEU A 264 11.02 30.32 -2.35
C LEU A 264 12.07 29.66 -3.24
N LYS A 265 12.28 30.23 -4.43
CA LYS A 265 13.37 29.82 -5.33
C LYS A 265 14.70 29.95 -4.62
N ARG A 266 15.58 28.95 -4.79
CA ARG A 266 16.89 28.89 -4.15
C ARG A 266 18.01 28.91 -5.18
N PHE A 267 19.08 29.66 -4.90
CA PHE A 267 20.19 29.89 -5.83
C PHE A 267 21.57 29.53 -5.25
N ASP A 268 21.69 29.43 -3.93
CA ASP A 268 22.98 29.21 -3.25
C ASP A 268 22.88 28.03 -2.27
N GLN A 269 24.02 27.41 -1.97
CA GLN A 269 24.15 26.29 -1.06
C GLN A 269 23.82 26.66 0.38
N ASN A 270 24.15 27.85 0.85
CA ASN A 270 23.95 28.17 2.27
C ASN A 270 22.48 28.51 2.60
N ILE A 271 21.71 27.55 3.09
CA ILE A 271 20.28 27.72 3.47
C ILE A 271 20.03 28.69 4.63
N ASP A 272 21.06 29.11 5.36
CA ASP A 272 20.91 30.02 6.50
C ASP A 272 20.93 31.50 6.10
N LEU A 273 21.31 31.79 4.84
CA LEU A 273 21.36 33.15 4.32
C LEU A 273 20.07 33.48 3.57
N PRO A 274 19.34 34.55 3.94
CA PRO A 274 18.17 34.99 3.17
C PRO A 274 18.49 35.31 1.71
N THR A 275 19.73 35.73 1.41
CA THR A 275 20.20 36.01 0.05
C THR A 275 20.33 34.76 -0.83
N SER A 276 20.30 33.56 -0.24
CA SER A 276 20.27 32.30 -0.98
C SER A 276 18.92 32.03 -1.64
N TYR A 277 17.90 32.81 -1.29
CA TYR A 277 16.53 32.68 -1.76
C TYR A 277 16.06 33.93 -2.50
N GLY A 278 15.06 33.76 -3.38
CA GLY A 278 14.48 34.82 -4.19
C GLY A 278 12.97 34.91 -4.12
N SER A 279 12.34 34.99 -5.29
CA SER A 279 10.89 35.04 -5.42
C SER A 279 10.26 33.72 -4.98
N SER A 280 8.94 33.74 -4.75
CA SER A 280 8.14 32.53 -4.58
C SER A 280 8.39 31.51 -5.70
N CYS A 281 8.30 30.23 -5.36
CA CYS A 281 8.31 29.14 -6.32
C CYS A 281 7.14 29.27 -7.31
N PRO A 282 7.25 28.69 -8.52
CA PRO A 282 6.09 28.56 -9.40
C PRO A 282 4.94 27.87 -8.66
N PRO A 283 3.71 28.39 -8.74
CA PRO A 283 2.62 27.82 -7.99
C PRO A 283 2.28 26.43 -8.55
N ILE A 284 2.03 25.50 -7.62
CA ILE A 284 1.49 24.19 -7.94
C ILE A 284 -0.03 24.24 -8.05
N LYS A 285 -0.62 23.28 -8.76
CA LYS A 285 -2.06 23.24 -9.04
C LYS A 285 -2.64 21.86 -8.75
N ASN A 286 -3.90 21.84 -8.34
CA ASN A 286 -4.68 20.61 -8.31
C ASN A 286 -4.83 20.04 -9.74
N ASN A 287 -4.98 18.72 -9.84
CA ASN A 287 -5.11 17.93 -11.07
C ASN A 287 -3.84 17.87 -11.95
N GLU A 288 -2.68 18.19 -11.39
CA GLU A 288 -1.38 18.08 -12.07
C GLU A 288 -0.45 17.18 -11.23
N TYR A 289 0.32 16.32 -11.89
CA TYR A 289 1.31 15.48 -11.21
C TYR A 289 2.60 16.26 -10.93
N TYR A 290 3.13 16.12 -9.71
CA TYR A 290 4.42 16.67 -9.31
C TYR A 290 5.34 15.57 -8.79
N PRO A 291 6.60 15.51 -9.23
CA PRO A 291 7.50 14.44 -8.79
C PRO A 291 7.89 14.64 -7.32
N THR A 292 8.09 13.53 -6.62
CA THR A 292 8.67 13.54 -5.27
C THR A 292 10.19 13.45 -5.33
N TYR A 293 10.88 14.29 -4.56
CA TYR A 293 12.32 14.22 -4.35
C TYR A 293 12.62 13.46 -3.05
N ALA A 294 12.61 12.13 -3.11
CA ALA A 294 12.74 11.26 -1.94
C ALA A 294 14.16 11.22 -1.38
N ILE A 295 14.27 10.95 -0.08
CA ILE A 295 15.55 10.88 0.63
C ILE A 295 16.24 9.54 0.32
N ASP A 296 17.52 9.60 -0.05
CA ASP A 296 18.34 8.42 -0.37
C ASP A 296 19.59 8.26 0.51
N TYR A 297 19.85 9.25 1.38
CA TYR A 297 21.01 9.27 2.27
C TYR A 297 20.72 10.00 3.59
N ASP A 298 21.54 9.76 4.62
CA ASP A 298 21.47 10.53 5.86
C ASP A 298 21.76 12.02 5.58
N ILE A 299 21.03 12.91 6.25
CA ILE A 299 21.12 14.36 6.08
C ILE A 299 21.39 15.00 7.43
N GLY A 300 22.61 15.53 7.58
CA GLY A 300 23.07 16.29 8.73
C GLY A 300 23.04 17.81 8.51
N GLU A 301 23.36 18.54 9.57
CA GLU A 301 23.27 20.01 9.60
C GLU A 301 24.18 20.73 8.60
N LYS A 302 25.27 20.07 8.17
CA LYS A 302 26.27 20.64 7.25
C LYS A 302 25.95 20.38 5.78
N ASP A 303 24.93 19.56 5.51
CA ASP A 303 24.57 19.18 4.14
C ASP A 303 23.71 20.25 3.44
N HIS A 304 23.17 21.19 4.22
CA HIS A 304 22.39 22.33 3.72
C HIS A 304 21.26 21.94 2.75
N VAL A 305 20.51 20.90 3.10
CA VAL A 305 19.34 20.46 2.33
C VAL A 305 18.09 21.19 2.80
N ASP A 306 17.32 21.72 1.87
CA ASP A 306 15.98 22.28 2.09
C ASP A 306 14.92 21.28 1.59
N ILE A 307 13.77 21.22 2.26
CA ILE A 307 12.67 20.31 1.92
C ILE A 307 12.13 20.53 0.49
N TYR A 308 12.25 21.74 -0.04
CA TYR A 308 11.79 22.07 -1.39
C TYR A 308 12.90 21.99 -2.45
N ASP A 309 14.07 21.44 -2.12
CA ASP A 309 15.14 21.26 -3.10
C ASP A 309 14.73 20.27 -4.19
N GLY A 310 14.74 20.75 -5.43
CA GLY A 310 14.35 19.97 -6.59
C GLY A 310 14.11 20.85 -7.80
N ALA A 311 14.39 20.33 -8.99
CA ALA A 311 14.26 21.09 -10.25
C ALA A 311 12.84 21.61 -10.46
N ARG A 312 11.82 20.84 -10.08
CA ARG A 312 10.39 21.20 -10.18
C ARG A 312 9.85 22.02 -9.02
N TYR A 313 10.58 22.11 -7.91
CA TYR A 313 10.18 22.85 -6.72
C TYR A 313 10.90 24.21 -6.66
N ASN A 314 11.91 24.37 -5.79
CA ASN A 314 12.64 25.63 -5.67
C ASN A 314 13.71 25.85 -6.75
N GLY A 315 13.92 24.87 -7.64
CA GLY A 315 14.88 24.91 -8.75
C GLY A 315 16.32 24.54 -8.37
N TYR A 316 16.63 24.38 -7.09
CA TYR A 316 17.97 24.06 -6.60
C TYR A 316 18.23 22.55 -6.67
N GLN A 317 19.30 22.15 -7.37
CA GLN A 317 19.65 20.74 -7.60
C GLN A 317 20.95 20.32 -6.89
N GLY A 318 21.56 21.21 -6.09
CA GLY A 318 22.79 20.90 -5.35
C GLY A 318 22.64 19.80 -4.30
N SER A 319 21.40 19.48 -3.91
CA SER A 319 21.06 18.44 -2.93
C SER A 319 20.89 17.04 -3.54
N GLY A 320 21.25 16.85 -4.81
CA GLY A 320 21.02 15.61 -5.55
C GLY A 320 21.72 14.35 -5.01
N ASN A 321 22.66 14.48 -4.07
CA ASN A 321 23.24 13.33 -3.36
C ASN A 321 22.35 12.81 -2.22
N PHE A 322 21.41 13.63 -1.76
CA PHE A 322 20.54 13.36 -0.62
C PHE A 322 19.08 13.17 -1.06
N LEU A 323 18.62 13.99 -2.01
CA LEU A 323 17.28 13.96 -2.56
C LEU A 323 17.31 13.50 -4.01
N LYS A 324 16.53 12.47 -4.32
CA LYS A 324 16.43 11.87 -5.65
C LYS A 324 15.01 12.00 -6.16
N GLU A 325 14.87 12.60 -7.34
CA GLU A 325 13.61 12.53 -8.08
C GLU A 325 13.25 11.06 -8.28
N THR A 326 12.17 10.62 -7.65
CA THR A 326 11.78 9.22 -7.65
C THR A 326 10.55 9.05 -8.53
N LYS A 327 10.65 8.12 -9.47
CA LYS A 327 9.54 7.75 -10.35
C LYS A 327 8.70 6.70 -9.65
N TYR A 328 7.46 7.05 -9.35
CA TYR A 328 6.46 6.14 -8.82
C TYR A 328 5.60 5.54 -9.93
N PHE A 329 4.98 4.40 -9.62
CA PHE A 329 3.83 3.90 -10.37
C PHE A 329 2.61 4.66 -9.83
N THR A 330 1.85 5.34 -10.69
CA THR A 330 0.78 6.24 -10.21
C THR A 330 -0.60 5.76 -10.61
N ASP A 331 -1.66 6.35 -10.04
CA ASP A 331 -3.02 6.09 -10.52
C ASP A 331 -3.20 6.48 -12.00
N SER A 332 -2.54 7.54 -12.46
CA SER A 332 -2.49 7.86 -13.90
C SER A 332 -1.90 6.73 -14.76
N ASP A 333 -0.97 5.93 -14.22
CA ASP A 333 -0.40 4.76 -14.89
C ASP A 333 -1.33 3.53 -14.77
N LYS A 334 -1.98 3.37 -13.61
CA LYS A 334 -2.94 2.30 -13.29
C LYS A 334 -4.14 2.32 -14.24
N VAL A 335 -4.72 3.49 -14.50
CA VAL A 335 -5.97 3.65 -15.29
C VAL A 335 -5.74 3.64 -16.80
N LEU A 336 -4.50 3.48 -17.28
CA LEU A 336 -4.26 3.27 -18.71
C LEU A 336 -4.89 1.96 -19.17
N SER A 337 -5.56 1.98 -20.31
CA SER A 337 -6.33 0.85 -20.84
C SER A 337 -5.61 0.08 -21.94
N GLY A 338 -6.04 -1.16 -22.14
CA GLY A 338 -5.62 -2.06 -23.21
C GLY A 338 -4.12 -2.11 -23.45
N LEU A 339 -3.67 -1.73 -24.65
CA LEU A 339 -2.26 -1.80 -25.01
C LEU A 339 -1.37 -0.82 -24.23
N GLN A 340 -1.95 0.24 -23.66
CA GLN A 340 -1.22 1.23 -22.87
C GLN A 340 -1.14 0.88 -21.39
N ARG A 341 -1.95 -0.09 -20.91
CA ARG A 341 -1.95 -0.51 -19.51
C ARG A 341 -0.56 -0.94 -19.06
N LYS A 342 -0.10 -0.37 -17.95
CA LYS A 342 1.24 -0.61 -17.40
C LYS A 342 1.18 -1.69 -16.33
N ALA A 343 2.03 -2.69 -16.47
CA ALA A 343 2.28 -3.66 -15.41
C ALA A 343 2.90 -2.95 -14.21
N ILE A 344 2.49 -3.33 -13.00
CA ILE A 344 3.12 -2.85 -11.76
C ILE A 344 4.40 -3.65 -11.48
N PHE A 345 4.39 -4.97 -11.72
CA PHE A 345 5.56 -5.83 -11.71
C PHE A 345 5.31 -7.09 -12.55
N THR A 346 6.28 -7.98 -12.62
CA THR A 346 6.17 -9.28 -13.30
C THR A 346 6.38 -10.42 -12.32
N LEU A 347 5.81 -11.59 -12.63
CA LEU A 347 6.00 -12.82 -11.85
C LEU A 347 6.44 -13.96 -12.77
N ALA A 348 7.35 -14.81 -12.31
CA ALA A 348 7.63 -16.05 -13.03
C ALA A 348 6.39 -16.95 -13.08
N PRO A 349 6.15 -17.62 -14.21
CA PRO A 349 5.12 -18.65 -14.28
C PRO A 349 5.39 -19.78 -13.28
N ASN A 350 4.32 -20.39 -12.77
CA ASN A 350 4.38 -21.55 -11.88
C ASN A 350 5.30 -21.35 -10.65
N SER A 351 5.23 -20.17 -10.03
CA SER A 351 6.08 -19.80 -8.89
C SER A 351 5.28 -19.39 -7.65
N ILE A 352 5.93 -19.42 -6.48
CA ILE A 352 5.54 -18.68 -5.29
C ILE A 352 6.57 -17.57 -5.10
N THR A 353 6.12 -16.32 -5.08
CA THR A 353 6.97 -15.13 -4.92
C THR A 353 6.68 -14.47 -3.58
N LYS A 354 7.72 -14.17 -2.80
CA LYS A 354 7.61 -13.36 -1.59
C LYS A 354 7.70 -11.89 -1.96
N VAL A 355 6.66 -11.13 -1.64
CA VAL A 355 6.60 -9.68 -1.77
C VAL A 355 6.47 -9.10 -0.38
N ARG A 356 7.45 -8.31 0.05
CA ARG A 356 7.35 -7.56 1.31
C ARG A 356 6.69 -6.22 1.03
N ILE A 357 5.51 -6.02 1.60
CA ILE A 357 4.70 -4.83 1.37
C ILE A 357 4.97 -3.82 2.47
N TYR A 358 5.18 -2.57 2.08
CA TYR A 358 5.30 -1.44 3.01
C TYR A 358 4.22 -0.42 2.74
N VAL A 359 3.53 0.03 3.79
CA VAL A 359 2.63 1.19 3.72
C VAL A 359 3.18 2.29 4.60
N TYR A 360 3.41 3.46 4.02
CA TYR A 360 3.97 4.60 4.73
C TYR A 360 3.43 5.92 4.20
N LEU A 361 3.64 7.00 4.95
CA LEU A 361 3.41 8.36 4.49
C LEU A 361 4.69 8.90 3.87
N GLU A 362 4.69 9.26 2.59
CA GLU A 362 5.84 9.90 1.97
C GLU A 362 6.00 11.31 2.50
N GLY A 363 7.13 11.56 3.17
CA GLY A 363 7.38 12.82 3.86
C GLY A 363 7.81 13.94 2.93
N GLN A 364 8.35 13.64 1.75
CA GLN A 364 8.72 14.67 0.77
C GLN A 364 7.56 15.00 -0.19
N ASP A 365 6.43 14.30 -0.04
CA ASP A 365 5.23 14.54 -0.81
C ASP A 365 4.62 15.92 -0.46
N ILE A 366 4.03 16.56 -1.46
CA ILE A 366 3.54 17.93 -1.35
C ILE A 366 2.27 18.03 -0.49
N ASP A 367 1.50 16.95 -0.43
CA ASP A 367 0.33 16.82 0.43
C ASP A 367 0.70 16.43 1.87
N ASN A 368 1.98 16.14 2.14
CA ASN A 368 2.49 15.88 3.49
C ASN A 368 2.80 17.21 4.20
N TYR A 369 1.75 17.93 4.59
CA TYR A 369 1.84 19.21 5.29
C TYR A 369 1.24 19.16 6.70
N GLU A 370 1.46 20.23 7.47
CA GLU A 370 1.17 20.34 8.90
C GLU A 370 -0.26 19.91 9.31
N TYR A 371 -1.26 20.22 8.48
CA TYR A 371 -2.68 19.97 8.81
C TYR A 371 -3.24 18.70 8.15
N ALA A 372 -2.44 17.95 7.39
CA ALA A 372 -2.88 16.72 6.74
C ALA A 372 -3.32 15.66 7.77
N GLN A 373 -2.65 15.61 8.93
CA GLN A 373 -2.94 14.68 10.04
C GLN A 373 -4.39 14.72 10.55
N ASP A 374 -5.10 15.82 10.34
CA ASP A 374 -6.52 15.93 10.69
C ASP A 374 -7.41 14.91 9.99
N GLY A 375 -6.91 14.26 8.92
CA GLY A 375 -7.60 13.19 8.20
C GLY A 375 -7.84 11.91 9.02
N LYS A 376 -7.06 11.70 10.09
CA LYS A 376 -7.19 10.66 11.14
C LYS A 376 -7.10 9.19 10.72
N LYS A 377 -7.92 8.72 9.78
CA LYS A 377 -8.02 7.30 9.39
C LYS A 377 -8.09 7.15 7.87
N ILE A 378 -7.31 6.21 7.31
CA ILE A 378 -7.35 5.86 5.89
C ILE A 378 -7.78 4.41 5.70
N SER A 379 -8.29 4.10 4.52
CA SER A 379 -8.58 2.74 4.04
C SER A 379 -7.75 2.49 2.80
N ILE A 380 -7.11 1.33 2.72
CA ILE A 380 -6.33 0.92 1.55
C ILE A 380 -6.91 -0.39 1.04
N GLU A 381 -7.20 -0.43 -0.24
CA GLU A 381 -7.57 -1.64 -0.95
C GLU A 381 -6.69 -1.71 -2.18
N PHE A 382 -6.10 -2.87 -2.45
CA PHE A 382 -5.42 -3.10 -3.73
C PHE A 382 -5.51 -4.53 -4.19
N GLY A 383 -5.77 -4.68 -5.48
CA GLY A 383 -5.88 -5.97 -6.11
C GLY A 383 -4.83 -6.19 -7.19
N PHE A 384 -4.43 -7.43 -7.42
CA PHE A 384 -3.59 -7.81 -8.54
C PHE A 384 -4.37 -8.57 -9.59
N THR A 385 -4.14 -8.22 -10.85
CA THR A 385 -4.74 -8.91 -12.00
C THR A 385 -3.70 -9.24 -13.04
N LYS A 386 -3.90 -10.35 -13.76
CA LYS A 386 -3.12 -10.69 -14.95
C LYS A 386 -3.75 -10.19 -16.24
N ASP A 387 -4.97 -9.66 -16.16
CA ASP A 387 -5.72 -9.21 -17.30
C ASP A 387 -5.19 -7.85 -17.73
N ARG A 388 -4.62 -7.83 -18.93
CA ARG A 388 -4.13 -6.59 -19.54
C ARG A 388 -5.27 -5.68 -19.93
N PHE A 389 -6.37 -6.24 -20.42
CA PHE A 389 -7.56 -5.49 -20.79
C PHE A 389 -8.56 -5.62 -19.65
N THR A 390 -9.32 -4.55 -19.40
CA THR A 390 -10.55 -4.69 -18.63
C THR A 390 -11.62 -5.28 -19.54
N GLU A 391 -12.64 -5.87 -18.93
CA GLU A 391 -13.73 -6.47 -19.69
C GLU A 391 -14.43 -5.46 -20.60
N ASP A 392 -14.70 -4.27 -20.04
CA ASP A 392 -15.27 -3.11 -20.74
C ASP A 392 -14.48 -2.69 -22.00
N GLU A 393 -13.21 -3.07 -22.13
CA GLU A 393 -12.34 -2.71 -23.26
C GLU A 393 -12.35 -3.72 -24.42
N ILE A 394 -12.76 -4.96 -24.17
CA ILE A 394 -12.80 -6.03 -25.18
C ILE A 394 -14.15 -6.04 -25.89
N VAL A 395 -15.18 -5.48 -25.28
CA VAL A 395 -16.51 -5.33 -25.90
C VAL A 395 -16.47 -4.13 -26.86
N ASP A 396 -16.54 -4.43 -28.17
CA ASP A 396 -16.60 -3.43 -29.24
C ASP A 396 -17.72 -2.42 -28.96
N GLY A 397 -17.38 -1.12 -29.02
CA GLY A 397 -18.30 0.01 -28.86
C GLY A 397 -19.32 0.19 -30.00
N ASP A 398 -19.91 -0.90 -30.49
CA ASP A 398 -21.08 -0.89 -31.38
C ASP A 398 -22.00 -2.13 -31.22
N ALA A 399 -21.87 -2.86 -30.12
CA ALA A 399 -23.04 -3.53 -29.56
C ALA A 399 -23.66 -2.53 -28.59
N ASP A 400 -24.90 -2.14 -28.85
CA ASP A 400 -25.83 -1.76 -27.81
C ASP A 400 -25.87 -2.93 -26.82
N VAL A 401 -24.90 -2.98 -25.88
CA VAL A 401 -24.97 -3.82 -24.68
C VAL A 401 -26.05 -3.14 -23.87
N GLY A 402 -27.30 -3.36 -24.30
CA GLY A 402 -28.45 -3.02 -23.50
C GLY A 402 -28.22 -3.67 -22.16
N ASP A 403 -28.19 -2.84 -21.12
CA ASP A 403 -28.15 -3.18 -19.70
C ASP A 403 -28.23 -4.70 -19.49
N ASP A 404 -27.08 -5.39 -19.51
CA ASP A 404 -27.06 -6.79 -19.11
C ASP A 404 -27.35 -6.82 -17.61
N ILE A 405 -28.63 -7.03 -17.31
CA ILE A 405 -29.21 -7.12 -15.98
C ILE A 405 -29.53 -8.57 -15.62
N TRP A 406 -29.21 -9.52 -16.51
CA TRP A 406 -29.50 -10.91 -16.26
C TRP A 406 -28.49 -11.45 -15.28
N LYS A 407 -29.00 -12.05 -14.20
CA LYS A 407 -28.13 -12.69 -13.22
C LYS A 407 -27.77 -14.08 -13.72
N PRO A 408 -26.52 -14.53 -13.54
CA PRO A 408 -26.16 -15.89 -13.82
C PRO A 408 -26.96 -16.85 -12.94
N VAL A 409 -27.21 -18.05 -13.45
CA VAL A 409 -27.95 -19.10 -12.74
C VAL A 409 -27.00 -20.24 -12.40
N ILE A 410 -26.81 -20.46 -11.10
CA ILE A 410 -26.09 -21.62 -10.59
C ILE A 410 -27.05 -22.81 -10.54
N THR A 411 -26.66 -23.89 -11.19
CA THR A 411 -27.36 -25.17 -11.16
C THR A 411 -26.45 -26.20 -10.49
N ILE A 412 -26.97 -26.82 -9.45
CA ILE A 412 -26.40 -28.04 -8.84
C ILE A 412 -27.35 -29.20 -9.09
N ASP A 413 -26.93 -30.42 -8.76
CA ASP A 413 -27.85 -31.55 -8.71
C ASP A 413 -29.04 -31.21 -7.77
N PRO A 414 -30.28 -31.14 -8.27
CA PRO A 414 -31.43 -30.69 -7.50
C PRO A 414 -31.80 -31.64 -6.36
N ASP A 415 -31.33 -32.89 -6.40
CA ASP A 415 -31.54 -33.86 -5.33
C ASP A 415 -30.58 -33.65 -4.13
N ILE A 416 -29.62 -32.72 -4.25
CA ILE A 416 -28.62 -32.41 -3.24
C ILE A 416 -28.89 -31.01 -2.66
N SER A 417 -29.58 -30.96 -1.53
CA SER A 417 -29.74 -29.74 -0.71
C SER A 417 -29.14 -29.88 0.70
N GLU A 418 -28.81 -31.10 1.08
CA GLU A 418 -28.23 -31.47 2.38
C GLU A 418 -27.23 -32.62 2.20
N ILE A 419 -26.11 -32.55 2.93
CA ILE A 419 -25.09 -33.59 3.00
C ILE A 419 -24.88 -33.95 4.47
N THR A 420 -25.05 -35.22 4.82
CA THR A 420 -24.73 -35.71 6.17
C THR A 420 -23.45 -36.55 6.13
N ILE A 421 -22.49 -36.20 6.98
CA ILE A 421 -21.21 -36.90 7.16
C ILE A 421 -20.94 -37.13 8.64
N LYS A 422 -20.10 -38.11 8.99
CA LYS A 422 -19.60 -38.26 10.36
C LYS A 422 -18.32 -37.46 10.55
N GLN A 423 -17.95 -37.19 11.81
CA GLN A 423 -16.66 -36.56 12.08
C GLN A 423 -15.52 -37.36 11.42
N TRP A 424 -14.58 -36.63 10.83
CA TRP A 424 -13.41 -37.15 10.12
C TRP A 424 -13.69 -37.82 8.77
N ASP A 425 -14.95 -37.90 8.32
CA ASP A 425 -15.26 -38.34 6.96
C ASP A 425 -14.86 -37.27 5.92
N THR A 426 -14.65 -37.71 4.68
CA THR A 426 -14.39 -36.80 3.56
C THR A 426 -15.68 -36.14 3.07
N LEU A 427 -15.73 -34.81 3.12
CA LEU A 427 -16.79 -34.03 2.48
C LEU A 427 -16.55 -33.92 0.97
N ASN A 428 -17.40 -34.56 0.16
CA ASN A 428 -17.43 -34.37 -1.30
C ASN A 428 -18.59 -33.43 -1.66
N LEU A 429 -18.24 -32.25 -2.17
CA LEU A 429 -19.23 -31.25 -2.59
C LEU A 429 -19.75 -31.54 -4.01
N PRO A 430 -21.03 -31.26 -4.29
CA PRO A 430 -21.59 -31.43 -5.62
C PRO A 430 -20.91 -30.49 -6.63
N VAL A 431 -20.76 -30.98 -7.85
CA VAL A 431 -20.30 -30.17 -8.98
C VAL A 431 -21.42 -29.20 -9.36
N ALA A 432 -21.11 -27.92 -9.38
CA ALA A 432 -22.03 -26.87 -9.79
C ALA A 432 -21.71 -26.42 -11.22
N LYS A 433 -22.74 -25.98 -11.94
CA LYS A 433 -22.65 -25.34 -13.26
C LYS A 433 -23.24 -23.94 -13.17
N ALA A 434 -22.60 -22.93 -13.76
CA ALA A 434 -23.15 -21.59 -13.83
C ALA A 434 -23.33 -21.19 -15.28
N ILE A 435 -24.55 -20.80 -15.64
CA ILE A 435 -24.90 -20.33 -16.97
C ILE A 435 -25.35 -18.89 -16.85
N ASP A 436 -24.79 -18.03 -17.69
CA ASP A 436 -25.18 -16.64 -17.78
C ASP A 436 -25.97 -16.37 -19.06
N LYS A 437 -26.98 -15.50 -18.99
CA LYS A 437 -27.74 -15.07 -20.18
C LYS A 437 -27.13 -13.76 -20.65
N VAL A 438 -26.44 -13.82 -21.77
CA VAL A 438 -25.73 -12.67 -22.36
C VAL A 438 -26.54 -11.98 -23.45
N GLY A 439 -27.76 -12.45 -23.72
CA GLY A 439 -28.67 -11.84 -24.69
C GLY A 439 -29.87 -12.71 -25.06
N GLU A 440 -30.70 -12.22 -25.98
CA GLU A 440 -31.87 -12.93 -26.51
C GLU A 440 -32.07 -12.57 -27.98
N ILE A 441 -32.23 -13.57 -28.86
CA ILE A 441 -32.57 -13.36 -30.27
C ILE A 441 -33.83 -14.14 -30.59
N ASN A 442 -34.86 -13.44 -31.09
CA ASN A 442 -36.14 -14.04 -31.49
C ASN A 442 -36.84 -14.87 -30.39
N GLY A 443 -36.64 -14.55 -29.11
CA GLY A 443 -37.23 -15.29 -27.99
C GLY A 443 -36.39 -16.46 -27.48
N GLU A 444 -35.19 -16.68 -28.04
CA GLU A 444 -34.24 -17.68 -27.56
C GLU A 444 -33.08 -17.02 -26.82
N ASP A 445 -32.81 -17.51 -25.61
CA ASP A 445 -31.70 -17.04 -24.78
C ASP A 445 -30.36 -17.40 -25.41
N ILE A 446 -29.47 -16.41 -25.51
CA ILE A 446 -28.06 -16.63 -25.76
C ILE A 446 -27.38 -16.76 -24.41
N THR A 447 -26.68 -17.86 -24.20
CA THR A 447 -26.08 -18.16 -22.91
C THR A 447 -24.60 -18.47 -23.00
N GLU A 448 -23.86 -18.13 -21.95
CA GLU A 448 -22.46 -18.50 -21.77
C GLU A 448 -22.28 -19.43 -20.57
N ASP A 449 -21.35 -20.39 -20.69
CA ASP A 449 -20.94 -21.23 -19.56
C ASP A 449 -19.83 -20.55 -18.77
N ILE A 450 -20.19 -20.02 -17.60
CA ILE A 450 -19.29 -19.33 -16.69
C ILE A 450 -18.93 -20.19 -15.48
N SER A 451 -19.03 -21.52 -15.58
CA SER A 451 -18.80 -22.42 -14.43
C SER A 451 -17.41 -22.29 -13.81
N SER A 452 -16.42 -21.80 -14.56
CA SER A 452 -15.09 -21.45 -14.05
C SER A 452 -15.08 -20.29 -13.05
N ARG A 453 -16.16 -19.50 -13.00
CA ARG A 453 -16.38 -18.36 -12.09
C ARG A 453 -17.19 -18.72 -10.84
N ILE A 454 -17.58 -20.00 -10.68
CA ILE A 454 -18.20 -20.46 -9.45
C ILE A 454 -17.18 -20.42 -8.31
N ARG A 455 -17.53 -19.67 -7.26
CA ARG A 455 -16.83 -19.61 -5.99
C ARG A 455 -17.60 -20.43 -4.96
N ILE A 456 -16.89 -21.28 -4.22
CA ILE A 456 -17.47 -22.08 -3.14
C ILE A 456 -16.93 -21.56 -1.81
N VAL A 457 -17.80 -20.98 -1.00
CA VAL A 457 -17.51 -20.58 0.38
C VAL A 457 -17.84 -21.77 1.28
N ASN A 458 -16.81 -22.44 1.79
CA ASN A 458 -16.96 -23.64 2.63
C ASN A 458 -16.31 -23.41 4.00
N ASN A 459 -17.12 -23.37 5.05
CA ASN A 459 -16.69 -23.22 6.44
C ASN A 459 -16.85 -24.50 7.29
N VAL A 460 -17.11 -25.65 6.66
CA VAL A 460 -17.43 -26.89 7.35
C VAL A 460 -16.23 -27.40 8.14
N ASN A 461 -16.39 -27.57 9.46
CA ASN A 461 -15.39 -28.19 10.31
C ASN A 461 -15.75 -29.64 10.62
N MET A 462 -15.10 -30.57 9.91
CA MET A 462 -15.34 -32.02 10.03
C MET A 462 -14.95 -32.62 11.38
N SER A 463 -14.33 -31.85 12.29
CA SER A 463 -13.99 -32.31 13.65
C SER A 463 -15.02 -31.92 14.71
N ILE A 464 -15.95 -31.02 14.38
CA ILE A 464 -16.94 -30.48 15.33
C ILE A 464 -18.33 -30.83 14.82
N PRO A 465 -19.12 -31.65 15.54
CA PRO A 465 -20.49 -31.95 15.15
C PRO A 465 -21.33 -30.66 15.14
N GLY A 466 -22.18 -30.53 14.14
CA GLY A 466 -22.97 -29.33 13.95
C GLY A 466 -23.50 -29.19 12.53
N GLU A 467 -24.33 -28.18 12.33
CA GLU A 467 -24.85 -27.78 11.02
C GLU A 467 -24.03 -26.62 10.46
N TYR A 468 -23.65 -26.75 9.20
CA TYR A 468 -22.87 -25.78 8.45
C TYR A 468 -23.56 -25.45 7.13
N GLU A 469 -23.17 -24.34 6.53
CA GLU A 469 -23.67 -23.91 5.22
C GLU A 469 -22.49 -23.74 4.26
N VAL A 470 -22.56 -24.40 3.12
CA VAL A 470 -21.65 -24.20 1.99
C VAL A 470 -22.37 -23.39 0.94
N ILE A 471 -21.80 -22.25 0.55
CA ILE A 471 -22.43 -21.29 -0.34
C ILE A 471 -21.71 -21.29 -1.68
N TYR A 472 -22.47 -21.48 -2.76
CA TYR A 472 -22.00 -21.33 -4.13
C TYR A 472 -22.40 -19.96 -4.65
N GLU A 473 -21.41 -19.19 -5.07
CA GLU A 473 -21.56 -17.84 -5.61
C GLU A 473 -20.99 -17.82 -7.03
N ALA A 474 -21.56 -17.01 -7.91
CA ALA A 474 -21.00 -16.74 -9.23
C ALA A 474 -21.36 -15.30 -9.59
N SER A 475 -20.42 -14.60 -10.20
CA SER A 475 -20.69 -13.34 -10.88
C SER A 475 -20.42 -13.51 -12.35
N ASP A 476 -21.25 -12.91 -13.19
CA ASP A 476 -20.99 -12.83 -14.61
C ASP A 476 -19.79 -11.93 -14.89
N TRP A 477 -19.59 -11.65 -16.17
CA TRP A 477 -18.54 -10.78 -16.68
C TRP A 477 -18.83 -9.32 -16.22
N VAL A 478 -20.05 -8.80 -16.40
CA VAL A 478 -20.40 -7.39 -16.13
C VAL A 478 -20.68 -7.04 -14.65
N GLY A 479 -20.65 -8.02 -13.75
CA GLY A 479 -20.76 -7.85 -12.30
C GLY A 479 -22.13 -8.16 -11.69
N ASN A 480 -23.08 -8.77 -12.40
CA ASN A 480 -24.29 -9.29 -11.78
C ASN A 480 -24.00 -10.58 -11.00
N PHE A 481 -24.56 -10.67 -9.81
CA PHE A 481 -24.41 -11.83 -8.94
C PHE A 481 -25.58 -12.79 -9.10
N ALA A 482 -25.27 -14.08 -9.25
CA ALA A 482 -26.24 -15.16 -9.14
C ALA A 482 -26.94 -15.14 -7.78
N GLU A 483 -28.17 -15.65 -7.74
CA GLU A 483 -28.75 -16.05 -6.46
C GLU A 483 -27.90 -17.19 -5.87
N PRO A 484 -27.37 -17.04 -4.65
CA PRO A 484 -26.46 -18.04 -4.09
C PRO A 484 -27.19 -19.37 -3.86
N VAL A 485 -26.51 -20.47 -4.20
CA VAL A 485 -27.00 -21.81 -3.89
C VAL A 485 -26.36 -22.27 -2.59
N VAL A 486 -27.19 -22.61 -1.60
CA VAL A 486 -26.74 -23.02 -0.27
C VAL A 486 -26.96 -24.52 -0.08
N ILE A 487 -25.90 -25.23 0.30
CA ILE A 487 -25.94 -26.63 0.73
C ILE A 487 -25.79 -26.70 2.25
N ARG A 488 -26.72 -27.37 2.93
CA ARG A 488 -26.56 -27.68 4.34
C ARG A 488 -25.63 -28.87 4.51
N VAL A 489 -24.66 -28.77 5.41
CA VAL A 489 -23.79 -29.90 5.76
C VAL A 489 -23.95 -30.21 7.24
N ILE A 490 -24.37 -31.43 7.55
CA ILE A 490 -24.53 -31.95 8.91
C ILE A 490 -23.33 -32.83 9.22
N VAL A 491 -22.54 -32.44 10.21
CA VAL A 491 -21.48 -33.27 10.77
C VAL A 491 -22.02 -33.96 12.02
N GLU A 492 -22.17 -35.28 11.95
CA GLU A 492 -22.60 -36.12 13.07
C GLU A 492 -21.40 -36.57 13.92
N GLU A 493 -21.63 -36.77 15.21
CA GLU A 493 -20.63 -37.33 16.12
C GLU A 493 -20.26 -38.76 15.68
N ASN A 494 -18.96 -39.09 15.68
CA ASN A 494 -18.52 -40.44 15.37
C ASN A 494 -18.72 -41.32 16.60
N SER A 495 -19.75 -42.17 16.57
CA SER A 495 -20.15 -43.07 17.66
C SER A 495 -19.15 -44.18 17.94
#